data_AF-A0A9P5RXM2-F1
#
_entry.id   AF-A0A9P5RXM2-F1
#
_cell.length_a   1.000
_cell.length_b   1.000
_cell.length_c   1.000
_cell.angle_alpha   90.00
_cell.angle_beta   90.00
_cell.angle_gamma   90.00
#
_symmetry.space_group_name_H-M   'P 1'
#
loop_
_entity.id
_entity.type
_entity.pdbx_description
1 polymer ?
#
loop_
_entity_poly.entity_id
_entity_poly.type
_entity_poly.pdbx_seq_one_letter_code
_entity_poly.pdbx_strand_id
1 'polypeptide(L)'
;MNSQVSLDALPYVDKQIDEPGVRSMVDKLIASEMKRMPKPRDPSSLGFPDMDLFSSNTLIQQELDRVRKGKPMDPALDLSRYQLDPPTTTTSSSLTSNTTTANASSSETITPSASEELPEGRALWLKALDNANAQLEHQNQRVLNLELVQKFGGNAWNIHNYQLEYDVSLLRKAVDEKRAEIMELNKLRKRDQMDVAESLQRLEAKWAEMISSTLQVEVASASLQAELAQLKAYEIQLSKELGVAPPVQDSQ
;
A
#
# COMPACT_ATOMS: atom_id res chain seq x y z
N MET A 1 24.87 -23.28 -15.74
CA MET A 1 25.83 -22.60 -14.85
C MET A 1 25.12 -21.41 -14.24
N ASN A 2 24.59 -21.54 -13.03
CA ASN A 2 24.04 -20.39 -12.31
C ASN A 2 25.23 -19.51 -11.92
N SER A 3 25.54 -18.53 -12.77
CA SER A 3 26.34 -17.40 -12.34
C SER A 3 25.50 -16.71 -11.27
N GLN A 4 25.79 -17.01 -10.01
CA GLN A 4 25.31 -16.18 -8.92
C GLN A 4 25.95 -14.82 -9.13
N VAL A 5 25.18 -13.91 -9.75
CA VAL A 5 25.56 -12.51 -9.83
C VAL A 5 25.65 -12.04 -8.39
N SER A 6 26.88 -11.86 -7.90
CA SER A 6 27.13 -11.29 -6.58
C SER A 6 26.79 -9.81 -6.66
N LEU A 7 25.51 -9.49 -6.41
CA LEU A 7 25.05 -8.12 -6.28
C LEU A 7 25.50 -7.63 -4.89
N ASP A 8 26.56 -6.84 -4.87
CA ASP A 8 27.03 -6.17 -3.66
C ASP A 8 26.84 -4.65 -3.79
N ALA A 9 26.30 -4.05 -2.73
CA ALA A 9 26.10 -2.62 -2.60
C ALA A 9 26.13 -2.29 -1.11
N LEU A 10 26.78 -1.18 -0.73
CA LEU A 10 27.00 -0.83 0.67
C LEU A 10 26.22 0.44 1.06
N PRO A 11 24.89 0.37 1.28
CA PRO A 11 24.06 1.53 1.62
C PRO A 11 24.56 2.43 2.76
N TYR A 12 25.25 1.88 3.77
CA TYR A 12 25.76 2.67 4.90
C TYR A 12 27.07 3.40 4.59
N VAL A 13 27.78 3.00 3.52
CA VAL A 13 29.09 3.50 3.11
C VAL A 13 28.95 4.40 1.87
N ASP A 14 28.17 3.96 0.88
CA ASP A 14 27.97 4.59 -0.43
C ASP A 14 27.02 5.81 -0.37
N LYS A 15 27.41 6.86 0.38
CA LYS A 15 26.60 8.09 0.54
C LYS A 15 26.47 8.95 -0.71
N GLN A 16 27.25 8.66 -1.76
CA GLN A 16 27.24 9.42 -3.01
C GLN A 16 25.91 9.30 -3.76
N ILE A 17 25.13 8.23 -3.50
CA ILE A 17 23.79 8.04 -4.08
C ILE A 17 22.80 9.09 -3.56
N ASP A 18 23.01 9.59 -2.34
CA ASP A 18 22.16 10.61 -1.72
C ASP A 18 22.43 12.02 -2.28
N GLU A 19 23.46 12.21 -3.11
CA GLU A 19 23.73 13.50 -3.75
C GLU A 19 22.62 13.88 -4.74
N PRO A 20 22.18 15.15 -4.72
CA PRO A 20 21.08 15.60 -5.55
C PRO A 20 21.45 15.48 -7.03
N GLY A 21 20.66 14.69 -7.77
CA GLY A 21 20.82 14.50 -9.22
C GLY A 21 21.35 13.13 -9.64
N VAL A 22 22.14 12.45 -8.79
CA VAL A 22 22.67 11.11 -9.08
C VAL A 22 21.55 10.11 -9.32
N ARG A 23 20.55 10.10 -8.43
CA ARG A 23 19.36 9.25 -8.57
C ARG A 23 18.60 9.48 -9.89
N SER A 24 18.41 10.74 -10.28
CA SER A 24 17.74 11.07 -11.55
C SER A 24 18.54 10.60 -12.77
N MET A 25 19.86 10.68 -12.70
CA MET A 25 20.74 10.17 -13.76
C MET A 25 20.65 8.65 -13.87
N VAL A 26 20.71 7.94 -12.74
CA VAL A 26 20.55 6.48 -12.69
C VAL A 26 19.17 6.06 -13.19
N ASP A 27 18.10 6.73 -12.79
CA ASP A 27 16.73 6.43 -13.24
C ASP A 27 16.59 6.60 -14.77
N LYS A 28 17.26 7.58 -15.37
CA LYS A 28 17.30 7.75 -16.84
C LYS A 28 18.02 6.60 -17.54
N LEU A 29 19.14 6.13 -16.98
CA LEU A 29 19.87 4.99 -17.51
C LEU A 29 19.05 3.71 -17.39
N ILE A 30 18.41 3.48 -16.23
CA ILE A 30 17.48 2.37 -16.03
C ILE A 30 16.36 2.45 -17.06
N ALA A 31 15.71 3.60 -17.23
CA ALA A 31 14.64 3.77 -18.21
C ALA A 31 15.10 3.49 -19.66
N SER A 32 16.34 3.85 -20.01
CA SER A 32 16.93 3.54 -21.31
C SER A 32 17.12 2.03 -21.52
N GLU A 33 17.53 1.31 -20.48
CA GLU A 33 17.67 -0.15 -20.50
C GLU A 33 16.30 -0.85 -20.50
N MET A 34 15.35 -0.32 -19.73
CA MET A 34 13.97 -0.80 -19.68
C MET A 34 13.26 -0.70 -21.04
N LYS A 35 13.65 0.26 -21.90
CA LYS A 35 13.14 0.35 -23.28
C LYS A 35 13.74 -0.71 -24.20
N ARG A 36 14.96 -1.17 -23.92
CA ARG A 36 15.67 -2.20 -24.70
C ARG A 36 15.24 -3.60 -24.30
N MET A 37 14.93 -3.81 -23.02
CA MET A 37 14.46 -5.10 -22.51
C MET A 37 12.97 -5.32 -22.81
N PRO A 38 12.53 -6.59 -22.97
CA PRO A 38 11.10 -6.89 -23.04
C PRO A 38 10.40 -6.43 -21.76
N LYS A 39 9.14 -6.01 -21.87
CA LYS A 39 8.37 -5.51 -20.72
C LYS A 39 8.40 -6.55 -19.58
N PRO A 40 8.53 -6.10 -18.31
CA PRO A 40 8.45 -6.98 -17.17
C PRO A 40 7.17 -7.82 -17.20
N ARG A 41 7.28 -9.05 -16.72
CA ARG A 41 6.18 -9.99 -16.59
C ARG A 41 5.04 -9.36 -15.76
N ASP A 42 3.81 -9.40 -16.29
CA ASP A 42 2.65 -8.76 -15.64
C ASP A 42 2.49 -9.23 -14.19
N PRO A 43 2.20 -8.32 -13.24
CA PRO A 43 2.10 -8.67 -11.82
C PRO A 43 1.01 -9.72 -11.54
N SER A 44 -0.06 -9.73 -12.35
CA SER A 44 -1.12 -10.74 -12.30
C SER A 44 -0.65 -12.15 -12.67
N SER A 45 0.49 -12.28 -13.35
CA SER A 45 1.07 -13.57 -13.72
C SER A 45 2.03 -14.13 -12.67
N LEU A 46 2.18 -13.45 -11.51
CA LEU A 46 2.96 -13.96 -10.36
C LEU A 46 2.29 -15.14 -9.65
N GLY A 47 1.17 -15.67 -10.16
CA GLY A 47 0.59 -16.91 -9.65
C GLY A 47 0.01 -16.79 -8.24
N PHE A 48 -0.34 -15.57 -7.83
CA PHE A 48 -1.17 -15.41 -6.65
C PHE A 48 -2.53 -16.06 -6.93
N PRO A 49 -3.02 -16.93 -6.03
CA PRO A 49 -4.35 -17.48 -6.19
C PRO A 49 -5.35 -16.33 -6.15
N ASP A 50 -6.25 -16.27 -7.13
CA ASP A 50 -7.41 -15.38 -7.04
C ASP A 50 -8.19 -15.78 -5.79
N MET A 51 -8.20 -14.88 -4.81
CA MET A 51 -8.89 -15.11 -3.55
C MET A 51 -10.37 -14.80 -3.76
N ASP A 52 -11.20 -15.85 -3.72
CA ASP A 52 -12.65 -15.70 -3.66
C ASP A 52 -13.05 -15.12 -2.30
N LEU A 53 -13.22 -13.80 -2.26
CA LEU A 53 -13.68 -13.06 -1.09
C LEU A 53 -15.09 -13.52 -0.68
N PHE A 54 -15.27 -13.77 0.61
CA PHE A 54 -16.55 -14.10 1.25
C PHE A 54 -17.23 -15.39 0.77
N SER A 55 -16.46 -16.41 0.38
CA SER A 55 -16.98 -17.74 0.00
C SER A 55 -17.86 -18.40 1.08
N SER A 56 -17.68 -18.06 2.35
CA SER A 56 -18.48 -18.56 3.46
C SER A 56 -19.85 -17.89 3.61
N ASN A 57 -20.07 -16.71 3.02
CA ASN A 57 -21.30 -15.94 3.20
C ASN A 57 -21.87 -15.45 1.86
N THR A 58 -22.94 -16.14 1.45
CA THR A 58 -23.66 -15.87 0.20
C THR A 58 -24.27 -14.47 0.14
N LEU A 59 -24.71 -13.90 1.26
CA LEU A 59 -25.30 -12.56 1.31
C LEU A 59 -24.25 -11.47 1.05
N ILE A 60 -23.07 -11.59 1.66
CA ILE A 60 -21.99 -10.62 1.47
C ILE A 60 -21.44 -10.72 0.05
N GLN A 61 -21.36 -11.94 -0.51
CA GLN A 61 -20.96 -12.14 -1.90
C GLN A 61 -21.93 -11.46 -2.88
N GLN A 62 -23.24 -11.57 -2.65
CA GLN A 62 -24.26 -10.89 -3.46
C GLN A 62 -24.16 -9.37 -3.38
N GLU A 63 -23.89 -8.83 -2.18
CA GLU A 63 -23.67 -7.39 -1.99
C GLU A 63 -22.39 -6.91 -2.66
N LEU A 64 -21.30 -7.70 -2.57
CA LEU A 64 -20.06 -7.41 -3.27
C LEU A 64 -20.28 -7.39 -4.78
N ASP A 65 -21.05 -8.33 -5.33
CA ASP A 65 -21.41 -8.36 -6.75
C ASP A 65 -22.31 -7.18 -7.14
N ARG A 66 -23.24 -6.77 -6.28
CA ARG A 66 -24.08 -5.58 -6.48
C ARG A 66 -23.23 -4.31 -6.56
N VAL A 67 -22.31 -4.14 -5.61
CA VAL A 67 -21.38 -3.00 -5.54
C VAL A 67 -20.40 -3.01 -6.71
N ARG A 68 -19.85 -4.18 -7.08
CA ARG A 68 -19.03 -4.36 -8.29
C ARG A 68 -19.78 -3.94 -9.56
N LYS A 69 -21.09 -4.18 -9.62
CA LYS A 69 -21.98 -3.77 -10.72
C LYS A 69 -22.46 -2.32 -10.60
N GLY A 70 -22.02 -1.58 -9.57
CA GLY A 70 -22.38 -0.17 -9.36
C GLY A 70 -23.87 0.08 -9.11
N LYS A 71 -24.64 -0.95 -8.76
CA LYS A 71 -26.08 -0.78 -8.47
C LYS A 71 -26.23 -0.10 -7.11
N PRO A 72 -27.07 0.93 -6.94
CA PRO A 72 -27.40 1.49 -5.63
C PRO A 72 -28.08 0.42 -4.75
N MET A 73 -28.14 0.65 -3.43
CA MET A 73 -28.87 -0.23 -2.52
C MET A 73 -30.38 0.05 -2.69
N ASP A 74 -31.11 -0.87 -3.30
CA ASP A 74 -32.57 -0.78 -3.45
C ASP A 74 -33.26 -1.16 -2.12
N PRO A 75 -34.39 -0.51 -1.77
CA PRO A 75 -34.44 0.75 -1.01
C PRO A 75 -33.74 0.68 0.35
N ALA A 76 -33.44 1.85 0.92
CA ALA A 76 -33.05 2.00 2.32
C ALA A 76 -34.02 1.25 3.23
N LEU A 77 -33.46 0.59 4.26
CA LEU A 77 -34.16 -0.17 5.31
C LEU A 77 -35.64 0.26 5.47
N ASP A 78 -36.58 -0.63 5.13
CA ASP A 78 -38.00 -0.30 5.17
C ASP A 78 -38.48 -0.10 6.62
N LEU A 79 -38.58 1.17 7.02
CA LEU A 79 -39.09 1.58 8.33
C LEU A 79 -40.62 1.65 8.36
N SER A 80 -41.30 1.45 7.22
CA SER A 80 -42.77 1.56 7.13
C SER A 80 -43.47 0.49 7.97
N ARG A 81 -42.82 -0.67 8.21
CA ARG A 81 -43.29 -1.71 9.13
C ARG A 81 -43.45 -1.24 10.58
N TYR A 82 -42.73 -0.20 11.00
CA TYR A 82 -42.80 0.36 12.36
C TYR A 82 -43.59 1.67 12.44
N GLN A 83 -44.16 2.13 11.33
CA GLN A 83 -45.02 3.31 11.28
C GLN A 83 -46.47 2.88 11.56
N LEU A 84 -47.10 3.54 12.54
CA LEU A 84 -48.53 3.37 12.84
C LEU A 84 -49.33 4.33 11.97
N ASP A 85 -49.63 3.92 10.74
CA ASP A 85 -50.60 4.64 9.92
C ASP A 85 -52.02 4.27 10.39
N PRO A 86 -52.90 5.26 10.61
CA PRO A 86 -54.28 4.97 10.97
C PRO A 86 -54.99 4.25 9.80
N PRO A 87 -55.93 3.33 10.08
CA PRO A 87 -56.72 2.66 9.06
C PRO A 87 -57.52 3.70 8.27
N THR A 88 -57.19 3.85 6.99
CA THR A 88 -57.85 4.78 6.07
C THR A 88 -59.29 4.33 5.84
N THR A 89 -60.25 5.03 6.45
CA THR A 89 -61.70 4.81 6.24
C THR A 89 -62.38 5.92 5.45
N THR A 90 -61.62 6.73 4.70
CA THR A 90 -62.20 7.85 3.97
C THR A 90 -61.47 8.09 2.65
N THR A 91 -62.16 7.85 1.54
CA THR A 91 -62.02 8.66 0.32
C THR A 91 -62.28 10.11 0.73
N SER A 92 -61.24 10.86 1.14
CA SER A 92 -61.14 12.33 1.27
C SER A 92 -60.07 12.66 2.32
N SER A 93 -58.87 13.02 1.87
CA SER A 93 -58.02 14.12 2.40
C SER A 93 -56.58 13.96 1.92
N SER A 94 -56.40 13.98 0.59
CA SER A 94 -55.25 14.63 -0.02
C SER A 94 -55.82 15.76 -0.87
N LEU A 95 -56.10 16.90 -0.23
CA LEU A 95 -56.26 18.18 -0.91
C LEU A 95 -55.33 19.19 -0.24
N THR A 96 -54.08 19.20 -0.69
CA THR A 96 -53.33 20.43 -0.84
C THR A 96 -53.44 20.86 -2.30
N SER A 97 -54.49 21.59 -2.65
CA SER A 97 -54.47 22.79 -3.50
C SER A 97 -55.88 23.16 -4.00
N ASN A 98 -56.23 24.41 -3.69
CA ASN A 98 -57.06 25.39 -4.40
C ASN A 98 -58.35 24.98 -5.18
N THR A 99 -59.45 25.68 -4.86
CA THR A 99 -60.21 26.63 -5.73
C THR A 99 -61.75 26.57 -5.53
N THR A 100 -62.30 27.68 -5.03
CA THR A 100 -63.64 28.29 -5.27
C THR A 100 -64.94 27.55 -4.88
N THR A 101 -65.57 28.12 -3.84
CA THR A 101 -67.02 28.37 -3.62
C THR A 101 -68.05 27.86 -4.64
N ALA A 102 -69.00 27.04 -4.17
CA ALA A 102 -70.45 27.32 -4.22
C ALA A 102 -71.30 26.21 -3.55
N ASN A 103 -72.20 26.65 -2.66
CA ASN A 103 -73.56 26.18 -2.36
C ASN A 103 -73.95 24.69 -2.20
N ALA A 104 -74.34 24.40 -0.95
CA ALA A 104 -75.67 23.98 -0.49
C ALA A 104 -76.32 22.67 -1.00
N SER A 105 -76.51 21.77 -0.01
CA SER A 105 -77.72 20.97 0.29
C SER A 105 -78.14 19.85 -0.67
N SER A 106 -77.94 18.60 -0.21
CA SER A 106 -79.01 17.60 -0.18
C SER A 106 -78.59 16.37 0.64
N SER A 107 -79.34 16.15 1.71
CA SER A 107 -79.41 14.94 2.50
C SER A 107 -79.94 13.79 1.64
N GLU A 108 -79.22 12.67 1.57
CA GLU A 108 -79.84 11.36 1.31
C GLU A 108 -79.13 10.26 2.11
N THR A 109 -79.94 9.61 2.93
CA THR A 109 -79.63 8.41 3.70
C THR A 109 -79.48 7.24 2.74
N ILE A 110 -78.27 6.69 2.63
CA ILE A 110 -78.04 5.38 2.01
C ILE A 110 -77.65 4.42 3.12
N THR A 111 -78.63 3.61 3.52
CA THR A 111 -78.40 2.36 4.26
C THR A 111 -77.56 1.41 3.39
N PRO A 112 -76.40 0.89 3.84
CA PRO A 112 -75.72 -0.12 3.04
C PRO A 112 -76.33 -1.49 3.34
N SER A 113 -76.90 -2.06 2.27
CA SER A 113 -77.38 -3.43 2.16
C SER A 113 -76.22 -4.42 2.29
N ALA A 114 -76.47 -5.53 3.01
CA ALA A 114 -75.52 -6.59 3.27
C ALA A 114 -75.52 -7.62 2.13
N SER A 115 -74.59 -7.51 1.19
CA SER A 115 -74.08 -8.60 0.34
C SER A 115 -72.98 -8.07 -0.57
N GLU A 116 -71.91 -8.85 -0.74
CA GLU A 116 -70.75 -8.66 -1.64
C GLU A 116 -69.49 -8.00 -1.05
N GLU A 117 -68.39 -8.77 -1.12
CA GLU A 117 -67.00 -8.51 -0.73
C GLU A 117 -66.73 -8.31 0.78
N LEU A 118 -65.68 -8.96 1.31
CA LEU A 118 -65.18 -8.61 2.65
C LEU A 118 -64.92 -7.10 2.61
N PRO A 119 -65.60 -6.28 3.43
CA PRO A 119 -65.58 -4.83 3.24
C PRO A 119 -64.12 -4.39 3.19
N GLU A 120 -63.68 -3.76 2.12
CA GLU A 120 -62.27 -3.38 1.90
C GLU A 120 -61.70 -2.64 3.14
N GLY A 121 -62.56 -1.87 3.81
CA GLY A 121 -62.28 -1.28 5.13
C GLY A 121 -61.95 -2.31 6.23
N ARG A 122 -62.72 -3.40 6.39
CA ARG A 122 -62.46 -4.45 7.40
C ARG A 122 -61.07 -5.08 7.23
N ALA A 123 -60.63 -5.32 6.00
CA ALA A 123 -59.29 -5.84 5.73
C ALA A 123 -58.18 -4.85 6.14
N LEU A 124 -58.38 -3.55 5.88
CA LEU A 124 -57.46 -2.50 6.30
C LEU A 124 -57.41 -2.35 7.83
N TRP A 125 -58.55 -2.46 8.53
CA TRP A 125 -58.58 -2.46 10.00
C TRP A 125 -57.88 -3.67 10.61
N LEU A 126 -58.03 -4.86 10.03
CA LEU A 126 -57.30 -6.05 10.48
C LEU A 126 -55.79 -5.88 10.30
N LYS A 127 -55.35 -5.37 9.14
CA LYS A 127 -53.93 -5.07 8.90
C LYS A 127 -53.38 -4.03 9.87
N ALA A 128 -54.16 -2.99 10.19
CA ALA A 128 -53.78 -1.98 11.19
C ALA A 128 -53.71 -2.56 12.60
N LEU A 129 -54.64 -3.46 12.95
CA LEU A 129 -54.63 -4.17 14.24
C LEU A 129 -53.42 -5.10 14.36
N ASP A 130 -53.09 -5.86 13.31
CA ASP A 130 -51.92 -6.72 13.27
C ASP A 130 -50.62 -5.90 13.41
N ASN A 131 -50.55 -4.73 12.74
CA ASN A 131 -49.44 -3.79 12.90
C ASN A 131 -49.34 -3.25 14.34
N ALA A 132 -50.47 -2.85 14.95
CA ALA A 132 -50.50 -2.36 16.32
C ALA A 132 -50.07 -3.43 17.34
N ASN A 133 -50.51 -4.68 17.16
CA ASN A 133 -50.09 -5.81 17.99
C ASN A 133 -48.60 -6.11 17.81
N ALA A 134 -48.10 -6.12 16.58
CA ALA A 134 -46.67 -6.31 16.31
C ALA A 134 -45.83 -5.19 16.97
N GLN A 135 -46.30 -3.95 16.92
CA GLN A 135 -45.62 -2.83 17.56
C GLN A 135 -45.62 -2.93 19.09
N LEU A 136 -46.75 -3.34 19.69
CA LEU A 136 -46.83 -3.57 21.14
C LEU A 136 -45.78 -4.59 21.58
N GLU A 137 -45.67 -5.72 20.86
CA GLU A 137 -44.66 -6.75 21.13
C GLU A 137 -43.23 -6.21 20.95
N HIS A 138 -42.97 -5.41 19.91
CA HIS A 138 -41.66 -4.76 19.73
C HIS A 138 -41.32 -3.79 20.87
N GLN A 139 -42.29 -3.00 21.36
CA GLN A 139 -42.06 -2.12 22.51
C GLN A 139 -41.82 -2.93 23.78
N ASN A 140 -42.56 -4.03 23.99
CA ASN A 140 -42.35 -4.93 25.12
C ASN A 140 -40.93 -5.53 25.10
N GLN A 141 -40.48 -6.05 23.95
CA GLN A 141 -39.11 -6.52 23.76
C GLN A 141 -38.07 -5.43 23.98
N ARG A 142 -38.34 -4.20 23.51
CA ARG A 142 -37.45 -3.05 23.71
C ARG A 142 -37.31 -2.70 25.19
N VAL A 143 -38.40 -2.69 25.95
CA VAL A 143 -38.37 -2.46 27.41
C VAL A 143 -37.52 -3.53 28.08
N LEU A 144 -37.75 -4.81 27.78
CA LEU A 144 -36.96 -5.91 28.34
C LEU A 144 -35.46 -5.79 28.00
N ASN A 145 -35.13 -5.47 26.73
CA ASN A 145 -33.75 -5.26 26.31
C ASN A 145 -33.11 -4.05 27.01
N LEU A 146 -33.85 -2.96 27.18
CA LEU A 146 -33.39 -1.78 27.88
C LEU A 146 -33.14 -2.09 29.37
N GLU A 147 -34.01 -2.86 30.02
CA GLU A 147 -33.79 -3.32 31.39
C GLU A 147 -32.51 -4.17 31.50
N LEU A 148 -32.25 -5.03 30.52
CA LEU A 148 -31.04 -5.84 30.48
C LEU A 148 -29.78 -4.97 30.32
N VAL A 149 -29.80 -4.03 29.37
CA VAL A 149 -28.69 -3.10 29.13
C VAL A 149 -28.48 -2.17 30.33
N GLN A 150 -29.55 -1.73 30.99
CA GLN A 150 -29.45 -0.90 32.18
C GLN A 150 -28.80 -1.65 33.34
N LYS A 151 -29.07 -2.95 33.50
CA LYS A 151 -28.49 -3.80 34.56
C LYS A 151 -27.05 -4.23 34.26
N PHE A 152 -26.75 -4.64 33.03
CA PHE A 152 -25.50 -5.32 32.70
C PHE A 152 -24.62 -4.58 31.69
N GLY A 153 -25.16 -3.61 30.96
CA GLY A 153 -24.46 -2.92 29.87
C GLY A 153 -23.18 -2.21 30.32
N GLY A 154 -23.22 -1.52 31.48
CA GLY A 154 -22.03 -0.87 32.03
C GLY A 154 -20.91 -1.86 32.36
N ASN A 155 -21.23 -2.98 33.02
CA ASN A 155 -20.25 -4.01 33.36
C ASN A 155 -19.71 -4.72 32.11
N ALA A 156 -20.57 -5.05 31.15
CA ALA A 156 -20.16 -5.68 29.89
C ALA A 156 -19.23 -4.77 29.07
N TRP A 157 -19.53 -3.48 29.01
CA TRP A 157 -18.71 -2.50 28.30
C TRP A 157 -17.34 -2.32 28.95
N ASN A 158 -17.28 -2.29 30.29
CA ASN A 158 -16.01 -2.22 31.01
C ASN A 158 -15.13 -3.45 30.72
N ILE A 159 -15.70 -4.67 30.76
CA ILE A 159 -14.97 -5.90 30.43
C ILE A 159 -14.43 -5.86 28.99
N HIS A 160 -15.28 -5.46 28.04
CA HIS A 160 -14.86 -5.30 26.66
C HIS A 160 -13.74 -4.27 26.51
N ASN A 161 -13.81 -3.14 27.23
CA ASN A 161 -12.72 -2.15 27.23
C ASN A 161 -11.42 -2.75 27.78
N TYR A 162 -11.47 -3.50 28.89
CA TYR A 162 -10.28 -4.19 29.42
C TYR A 162 -9.68 -5.19 28.41
N GLN A 163 -10.53 -5.92 27.67
CA GLN A 163 -10.06 -6.82 26.61
C GLN A 163 -9.37 -6.05 25.48
N LEU A 164 -9.96 -4.94 25.02
CA LEU A 164 -9.35 -4.09 24.00
C LEU A 164 -8.03 -3.47 24.47
N GLU A 165 -7.95 -3.00 25.71
CA GLU A 165 -6.73 -2.46 26.29
C GLU A 165 -5.62 -3.53 26.36
N TYR A 166 -5.97 -4.76 26.72
CA TYR A 166 -5.06 -5.90 26.69
C TYR A 166 -4.56 -6.19 25.27
N ASP A 167 -5.46 -6.28 24.29
CA ASP A 167 -5.11 -6.54 22.89
C ASP A 167 -4.20 -5.45 22.33
N VAL A 168 -4.48 -4.18 22.63
CA VAL A 168 -3.63 -3.05 22.26
C VAL A 168 -2.24 -3.19 22.89
N SER A 169 -2.15 -3.56 24.16
CA SER A 169 -0.87 -3.79 24.84
C SER A 169 -0.07 -4.93 24.19
N LEU A 170 -0.74 -6.04 23.88
CA LEU A 170 -0.14 -7.19 23.21
C LEU A 170 0.39 -6.84 21.82
N LEU A 171 -0.42 -6.15 21.00
CA LEU A 171 -0.02 -5.73 19.66
C LEU A 171 1.13 -4.72 19.70
N ARG A 172 1.13 -3.79 20.66
CA ARG A 172 2.26 -2.86 20.86
C ARG A 172 3.55 -3.60 21.17
N LYS A 173 3.50 -4.58 22.09
CA LYS A 173 4.66 -5.41 22.42
C LYS A 173 5.18 -6.16 21.19
N ALA A 174 4.31 -6.75 20.38
CA ALA A 174 4.71 -7.42 19.16
C ALA A 174 5.38 -6.46 18.15
N VAL A 175 4.88 -5.22 18.02
CA VAL A 175 5.51 -4.19 17.19
C VAL A 175 6.89 -3.81 17.71
N ASP A 176 7.04 -3.65 19.02
CA ASP A 176 8.33 -3.30 19.63
C ASP A 176 9.36 -4.44 19.49
N GLU A 177 8.94 -5.69 19.62
CA GLU A 177 9.77 -6.86 19.33
C GLU A 177 10.26 -6.87 17.88
N LYS A 178 9.36 -6.64 16.91
CA LYS A 178 9.75 -6.55 15.49
C LYS A 178 10.67 -5.37 15.19
N ARG A 179 10.46 -4.23 15.85
CA ARG A 179 11.37 -3.08 15.75
C ARG A 179 12.75 -3.42 16.32
N ALA A 180 12.81 -4.12 17.45
CA ALA A 180 14.07 -4.56 18.05
C ALA A 180 14.82 -5.53 17.13
N GLU A 181 14.13 -6.51 16.55
CA GLU A 181 14.70 -7.42 15.53
C GLU A 181 15.28 -6.64 14.34
N ILE A 182 14.53 -5.66 13.80
CA ILE A 182 14.99 -4.81 12.69
C ILE A 182 16.23 -3.99 13.11
N MET A 183 16.23 -3.41 14.31
CA MET A 183 17.37 -2.62 14.79
C MET A 183 18.64 -3.46 14.94
N GLU A 184 18.54 -4.67 15.51
CA GLU A 184 19.70 -5.55 15.66
C GLU A 184 20.25 -5.99 14.31
N LEU A 185 19.37 -6.33 13.37
CA LEU A 185 19.76 -6.66 12.01
C LEU A 185 20.40 -5.48 11.27
N ASN A 186 19.88 -4.25 11.43
CA ASN A 186 20.49 -3.06 10.85
C ASN A 186 21.84 -2.73 11.48
N LYS A 187 22.01 -2.95 12.79
CA LYS A 187 23.29 -2.81 13.48
C LYS A 187 24.31 -3.80 12.94
N LEU A 188 23.92 -5.06 12.75
CA LEU A 188 24.79 -6.09 12.18
C LEU A 188 25.21 -5.73 10.75
N ARG A 189 24.24 -5.37 9.88
CA ARG A 189 24.51 -4.92 8.52
C ARG A 189 25.49 -3.75 8.48
N LYS A 190 25.28 -2.75 9.34
CA LYS A 190 26.16 -1.59 9.41
C LYS A 190 27.58 -2.00 9.80
N ARG A 191 27.76 -2.88 10.78
CA ARG A 191 29.08 -3.39 11.17
C ARG A 191 29.76 -4.10 10.00
N ASP A 192 29.07 -5.06 9.36
CA ASP A 192 29.64 -5.81 8.23
C ASP A 192 30.05 -4.89 7.07
N GLN A 193 29.22 -3.90 6.74
CA GLN A 193 29.56 -2.94 5.68
C GLN A 193 30.73 -2.03 6.06
N MET A 194 30.84 -1.62 7.33
CA MET A 194 31.99 -0.83 7.79
C MET A 194 33.29 -1.64 7.75
N ASP A 195 33.25 -2.90 8.16
CA ASP A 195 34.42 -3.80 8.12
C ASP A 195 34.89 -4.03 6.67
N VAL A 196 33.94 -4.25 5.74
CA VAL A 196 34.23 -4.38 4.30
C VAL A 196 34.77 -3.06 3.73
N ALA A 197 34.19 -1.92 4.09
CA ALA A 197 34.63 -0.61 3.63
C ALA A 197 36.08 -0.30 4.03
N GLU A 198 36.46 -0.62 5.27
CA GLU A 198 37.86 -0.49 5.71
C GLU A 198 38.79 -1.34 4.83
N SER A 199 38.39 -2.58 4.56
CA SER A 199 39.17 -3.49 3.71
C SER A 199 39.32 -2.96 2.27
N LEU A 200 38.25 -2.37 1.72
CA LEU A 200 38.21 -1.79 0.38
C LEU A 200 39.08 -0.55 0.30
N GLN A 201 38.96 0.36 1.26
CA GLN A 201 39.80 1.57 1.34
C GLN A 201 41.28 1.21 1.45
N ARG A 202 41.63 0.18 2.22
CA ARG A 202 43.01 -0.31 2.32
C ARG A 202 43.52 -0.89 0.99
N LEU A 203 42.69 -1.63 0.26
CA LEU A 203 43.04 -2.18 -1.05
C LEU A 203 43.17 -1.07 -2.10
N GLU A 204 42.29 -0.09 -2.07
CA GLU A 204 42.34 1.10 -2.93
C GLU A 204 43.62 1.91 -2.68
N ALA A 205 43.99 2.14 -1.43
CA ALA A 205 45.24 2.82 -1.08
C ALA A 205 46.47 2.07 -1.61
N LYS A 206 46.51 0.73 -1.43
CA LYS A 206 47.59 -0.11 -1.97
C LYS A 206 47.63 -0.08 -3.50
N TRP A 207 46.46 -0.07 -4.14
CA TRP A 207 46.36 0.03 -5.59
C TRP A 207 46.89 1.38 -6.09
N ALA A 208 46.51 2.49 -5.45
CA ALA A 208 47.01 3.82 -5.77
C ALA A 208 48.53 3.94 -5.54
N GLU A 209 49.05 3.37 -4.45
CA GLU A 209 50.48 3.30 -4.16
C GLU A 209 51.23 2.49 -5.23
N MET A 210 50.71 1.33 -5.62
CA MET A 210 51.29 0.49 -6.65
C MET A 210 51.33 1.20 -8.00
N ILE A 211 50.25 1.89 -8.39
CA ILE A 211 50.22 2.71 -9.61
C ILE A 211 51.25 3.84 -9.55
N SER A 212 51.32 4.55 -8.42
CA SER A 212 52.31 5.61 -8.22
C SER A 212 53.74 5.07 -8.30
N SER A 213 54.01 3.91 -7.71
CA SER A 213 55.31 3.24 -7.77
C SER A 213 55.67 2.83 -9.20
N THR A 214 54.74 2.24 -9.95
CA THR A 214 54.94 1.92 -11.37
C THR A 214 55.27 3.17 -12.17
N LEU A 215 54.51 4.26 -11.98
CA LEU A 215 54.77 5.53 -12.65
C LEU A 215 56.15 6.11 -12.29
N GLN A 216 56.55 6.03 -11.01
CA GLN A 216 57.88 6.48 -10.57
C GLN A 216 59.01 5.69 -11.24
N VAL A 217 58.85 4.36 -11.37
CA VAL A 217 59.82 3.50 -12.06
C VAL A 217 59.87 3.83 -13.55
N GLU A 218 58.71 4.02 -14.20
CA GLU A 218 58.64 4.40 -15.61
C GLU A 218 59.36 5.75 -15.85
N VAL A 219 59.10 6.76 -15.02
CA VAL A 219 59.76 8.08 -15.13
C VAL A 219 61.27 7.98 -14.89
N ALA A 220 61.71 7.24 -13.87
CA ALA A 220 63.13 7.03 -13.60
C ALA A 220 63.83 6.26 -14.73
N SER A 221 63.17 5.26 -15.31
CA SER A 221 63.70 4.52 -16.45
C SER A 221 63.85 5.41 -17.69
N ALA A 222 62.88 6.28 -17.93
CA ALA A 222 62.92 7.24 -19.03
C ALA A 222 64.02 8.30 -18.82
N SER A 223 64.23 8.80 -17.59
CA SER A 223 65.30 9.76 -17.31
C SER A 223 66.68 9.12 -17.47
N LEU A 224 66.89 7.91 -16.96
CA LEU A 224 68.16 7.17 -17.12
C LEU A 224 68.42 6.83 -18.59
N GLN A 225 67.40 6.47 -19.37
CA GLN A 225 67.54 6.26 -20.81
C GLN A 225 67.94 7.55 -21.54
N ALA A 226 67.38 8.70 -21.14
CA ALA A 226 67.76 10.00 -21.69
C ALA A 226 69.22 10.38 -21.35
N GLU A 227 69.65 10.15 -20.12
CA GLU A 227 71.05 10.36 -19.70
C GLU A 227 72.02 9.42 -20.46
N LEU A 228 71.68 8.14 -20.58
CA LEU A 228 72.46 7.18 -21.38
C LEU A 228 72.53 7.60 -22.85
N ALA A 229 71.45 8.13 -23.43
CA ALA A 229 71.47 8.64 -24.79
C ALA A 229 72.38 9.87 -24.94
N GLN A 230 72.38 10.78 -23.96
CA GLN A 230 73.29 11.94 -23.93
C GLN A 230 74.76 11.52 -23.80
N LEU A 231 75.06 10.59 -22.89
CA LEU A 231 76.42 10.07 -22.69
C LEU A 231 76.93 9.33 -23.93
N LYS A 232 76.10 8.49 -24.54
CA LYS A 232 76.43 7.83 -25.82
C LYS A 232 76.70 8.85 -26.93
N ALA A 233 75.91 9.92 -27.02
CA ALA A 233 76.14 10.99 -27.99
C ALA A 233 77.49 11.71 -27.74
N TYR A 234 77.84 11.96 -26.47
CA TYR A 234 79.13 12.55 -26.09
C TYR A 234 80.31 11.62 -26.41
N GLU A 235 80.20 10.32 -26.14
CA GLU A 235 81.21 9.31 -26.52
C GLU A 235 81.44 9.26 -28.04
N ILE A 236 80.36 9.32 -28.83
CA ILE A 236 80.45 9.39 -30.30
C ILE A 236 81.18 10.68 -30.75
N GLN A 237 80.92 11.81 -30.10
CA GLN A 237 81.64 13.07 -30.41
C GLN A 237 83.13 12.96 -30.06
N LEU A 238 83.46 12.46 -28.88
CA LEU A 238 84.85 12.35 -28.41
C LEU A 238 85.66 11.32 -29.21
N SER A 239 85.07 10.17 -29.53
CA SER A 239 85.71 9.15 -30.40
C SER A 239 86.04 9.73 -31.79
N LYS A 240 85.14 10.54 -32.34
CA LYS A 240 85.38 11.28 -33.58
C LYS A 240 86.53 12.29 -33.47
N GLU A 241 86.66 12.99 -32.35
CA GLU A 241 87.77 13.92 -32.09
C GLU A 241 89.12 13.21 -31.92
N LEU A 242 89.16 12.04 -31.28
CA LEU A 242 90.38 11.24 -31.08
C LEU A 242 90.78 10.38 -32.30
N GLY A 243 89.96 10.32 -33.35
CA GLY A 243 90.25 9.52 -34.55
C GLY A 243 90.20 8.00 -34.33
N VAL A 244 89.58 7.55 -33.23
CA VAL A 244 89.37 6.13 -32.92
C VAL A 244 88.03 5.70 -33.51
N ALA A 245 87.99 4.52 -34.16
CA ALA A 245 86.77 4.00 -34.76
C ALA A 245 85.64 3.91 -33.70
N PRO A 246 84.41 4.33 -34.03
CA PRO A 246 83.34 4.37 -33.04
C PRO A 246 83.11 2.96 -32.46
N PRO A 247 82.85 2.85 -31.14
CA PRO A 247 82.60 1.57 -30.50
C PRO A 247 81.40 0.87 -31.16
N VAL A 248 81.53 -0.45 -31.34
CA VAL A 248 80.50 -1.31 -31.95
C VAL A 248 79.21 -1.14 -31.16
N GLN A 249 78.15 -0.72 -31.84
CA GLN A 249 76.83 -0.68 -31.24
C GLN A 249 76.42 -2.12 -30.92
N ASP A 250 76.40 -2.47 -29.63
CA ASP A 250 75.72 -3.67 -29.18
C ASP A 250 74.21 -3.45 -29.40
N SER A 251 73.75 -3.86 -30.57
CA SER A 251 72.35 -4.02 -30.92
C SER A 251 71.78 -5.16 -30.08
N GLN A 252 70.92 -4.80 -29.12
CA GLN A 252 69.82 -5.67 -28.73
C GLN A 252 68.68 -5.54 -29.74
#